data_AF-A0AB37UIF2-F1
#
_entry.id   AF-A0AB37UIF2-F1
#
_cell.length_a   1.000
_cell.length_b   1.000
_cell.length_c   1.000
_cell.angle_alpha   90.00
_cell.angle_beta   90.00
_cell.angle_gamma   90.00
#
_symmetry.space_group_name_H-M   'P 1'
#
loop_
_entity.id
_entity.type
_entity.pdbx_description
1 polymer ?
#
loop_
_entity_poly.entity_id
_entity_poly.type
_entity_poly.pdbx_seq_one_letter_code
_entity_poly.pdbx_strand_id
1 'polypeptide(L)'
;MRLILSSIAAIAFLALPTIVAAQSTSPNSDNNSSFELPRRTPRNPSRPAEPPEPPEEYEKKIEDIQNLVSSNKQVKIICANYMNDIKYQFLSNKLQIDTGNNSCAFTIIKEVIQPQLAEGKLRTYEYTGDREGVIVTF
;
A
#
# COMPACT_ATOMS: atom_id res chain seq x y z
N MET A 1 -58.70 0.77 -2.15
CA MET A 1 -58.75 1.09 -0.72
C MET A 1 -57.32 1.15 -0.22
N ARG A 2 -56.88 2.32 0.28
CA ARG A 2 -55.52 2.56 0.82
C ARG A 2 -55.35 1.80 2.13
N LEU A 3 -54.13 1.36 2.46
CA LEU A 3 -53.57 1.49 3.81
C LEU A 3 -52.03 1.39 3.71
N ILE A 4 -51.39 2.48 4.12
CA ILE A 4 -49.95 2.70 4.26
C ILE A 4 -49.67 2.61 5.76
N LEU A 5 -48.71 1.80 6.19
CA LEU A 5 -48.03 1.90 7.50
C LEU A 5 -46.65 1.25 7.27
N SER A 6 -45.53 1.95 7.06
CA SER A 6 -44.84 2.96 7.88
C SER A 6 -44.72 2.56 9.35
N SER A 7 -43.65 1.83 9.68
CA SER A 7 -43.08 1.82 11.04
C SER A 7 -41.57 2.00 10.93
N ILE A 8 -41.14 3.18 11.40
CA ILE A 8 -39.76 3.64 11.52
C ILE A 8 -39.33 3.44 12.97
N ALA A 9 -38.06 3.06 13.11
CA ALA A 9 -37.13 3.24 14.23
C ALA A 9 -37.36 2.51 15.56
N ALA A 10 -36.33 1.75 15.94
CA ALA A 10 -35.71 1.87 17.26
C ALA A 10 -34.20 1.65 17.12
N ILE A 11 -33.44 2.75 17.05
CA ILE A 11 -31.98 2.73 17.21
C ILE A 11 -31.72 2.91 18.70
N ALA A 12 -31.28 1.84 19.38
CA ALA A 12 -30.84 1.91 20.76
C ALA A 12 -29.35 2.29 20.79
N PHE A 13 -29.08 3.59 20.97
CA PHE A 13 -27.79 4.09 21.41
C PHE A 13 -27.72 4.01 22.94
N LEU A 14 -26.80 3.20 23.48
CA LEU A 14 -26.34 3.25 24.86
C LEU A 14 -24.81 3.10 24.82
N ALA A 15 -24.08 4.21 24.83
CA ALA A 15 -23.51 4.83 26.02
C ALA A 15 -22.28 4.06 26.58
N LEU A 16 -21.09 4.41 26.09
CA LEU A 16 -19.86 4.47 26.88
C LEU A 16 -19.53 5.96 27.01
N PRO A 17 -19.09 6.49 28.17
CA PRO A 17 -17.82 6.06 28.80
C PRO A 17 -17.80 6.13 30.34
N THR A 18 -16.97 5.31 30.97
CA THR A 18 -16.42 5.65 32.29
C THR A 18 -14.98 5.17 32.38
N ILE A 19 -14.09 6.13 32.18
CA ILE A 19 -12.68 6.07 32.55
C ILE A 19 -12.61 6.46 34.05
N VAL A 20 -11.57 5.94 34.71
CA VAL A 20 -10.97 6.34 36.00
C VAL A 20 -11.19 5.34 37.13
N ALA A 21 -10.12 4.58 37.42
CA ALA A 21 -9.41 4.68 38.70
C ALA A 21 -8.04 3.99 38.56
N ALA A 22 -7.00 4.78 38.36
CA ALA A 22 -5.63 4.34 38.62
C ALA A 22 -5.47 4.23 40.13
N GLN A 23 -5.26 3.03 40.64
CA GLN A 23 -4.75 2.84 41.99
C GLN A 23 -3.23 2.71 41.92
N SER A 24 -2.56 3.74 42.45
CA SER A 24 -1.14 3.71 42.75
C SER A 24 -0.91 2.81 43.96
N THR A 25 -0.24 1.68 43.74
CA THR A 25 0.44 0.96 44.81
C THR A 25 1.83 0.57 44.30
N SER A 26 2.83 1.39 44.65
CA SER A 26 4.17 0.86 44.89
C SER A 26 4.26 0.51 46.36
N PRO A 27 4.86 -0.64 46.68
CA PRO A 27 6.10 -0.54 47.43
C PRO A 27 7.24 -1.32 46.79
N ASN A 28 8.44 -0.79 47.03
CA ASN A 28 9.76 -1.27 46.63
C ASN A 28 9.95 -2.78 46.59
N SER A 29 10.68 -3.24 45.56
CA SER A 29 11.66 -4.31 45.73
C SER A 29 12.82 -4.04 44.78
N ASP A 30 13.94 -3.62 45.37
CA ASP A 30 15.23 -3.57 44.71
C ASP A 30 15.57 -4.96 44.16
N ASN A 31 15.65 -5.08 42.83
CA ASN A 31 16.47 -6.12 42.22
C ASN A 31 16.90 -5.69 40.82
N ASN A 32 18.06 -5.04 40.79
CA ASN A 32 18.84 -4.86 39.58
C ASN A 32 19.31 -6.25 39.10
N SER A 33 18.78 -6.70 37.97
CA SER A 33 19.56 -7.54 37.08
C SER A 33 19.88 -6.69 35.87
N SER A 34 21.16 -6.35 35.70
CA SER A 34 21.71 -5.77 34.47
C SER A 34 21.19 -6.58 33.29
N PHE A 35 20.14 -6.07 32.64
CA PHE A 35 19.75 -6.54 31.33
C PHE A 35 20.79 -5.98 30.37
N GLU A 36 21.85 -6.75 30.16
CA GLU A 36 22.77 -6.54 29.07
C GLU A 36 21.94 -6.56 27.79
N LEU A 37 21.73 -5.38 27.20
CA LEU A 37 21.06 -5.23 25.91
C LEU A 37 21.73 -6.21 24.93
N PRO A 38 20.99 -7.08 24.23
CA PRO A 38 21.59 -7.89 23.19
C PRO A 38 22.25 -6.94 22.20
N ARG A 39 23.59 -6.99 22.18
CA ARG A 39 24.45 -6.18 21.32
C ARG A 39 23.98 -6.43 19.89
N ARG A 40 23.30 -5.44 19.28
CA ARG A 40 22.91 -5.51 17.87
C ARG A 40 24.18 -5.84 17.09
N THR A 41 24.22 -7.02 16.47
CA THR A 41 25.27 -7.31 15.50
C THR A 41 25.25 -6.17 14.48
N PRO A 42 26.43 -5.60 14.13
CA PRO A 42 26.49 -4.63 13.05
C PRO A 42 25.85 -5.30 11.83
N ARG A 43 24.73 -4.75 11.37
CA ARG A 43 24.09 -5.15 10.12
C ARG A 43 25.19 -5.02 9.07
N ASN A 44 25.64 -6.15 8.54
CA ASN A 44 26.75 -6.24 7.59
C ASN A 44 26.60 -5.12 6.55
N PRO A 45 27.48 -4.10 6.56
CA PRO A 45 27.39 -3.05 5.58
C PRO A 45 27.92 -3.60 4.27
N SER A 46 27.22 -3.32 3.18
CA SER A 46 27.66 -3.53 1.80
C SER A 46 27.30 -4.90 1.21
N ARG A 47 26.00 -5.15 0.97
CA ARG A 47 25.68 -5.73 -0.35
C ARG A 47 26.03 -4.62 -1.36
N PRO A 48 26.97 -4.84 -2.29
CA PRO A 48 27.20 -3.88 -3.37
C PRO A 48 25.86 -3.58 -4.04
N ALA A 49 25.56 -2.30 -4.26
CA ALA A 49 24.42 -1.93 -5.08
C ALA A 49 24.60 -2.64 -6.43
N GLU A 50 23.60 -3.43 -6.81
CA GLU A 50 23.58 -4.10 -8.10
C GLU A 50 23.77 -3.03 -9.19
N PRO A 51 24.65 -3.25 -10.18
CA PRO A 51 24.86 -2.28 -11.25
C PRO A 51 23.51 -1.90 -11.87
N PRO A 52 23.29 -0.61 -12.20
CA PRO A 52 22.06 -0.20 -12.88
C PRO A 52 21.96 -0.99 -14.19
N GLU A 53 20.78 -1.56 -14.44
CA GLU A 53 20.51 -2.27 -15.69
C GLU A 53 20.59 -1.30 -16.87
N PRO A 54 20.86 -1.78 -18.09
CA PRO A 54 20.88 -0.94 -19.27
C PRO A 54 19.48 -0.32 -19.52
N PRO A 55 19.40 0.92 -20.03
CA PRO A 55 18.14 1.65 -20.25
C PRO A 55 17.12 0.91 -21.14
N GLU A 56 17.59 0.15 -22.13
CA GLU A 56 16.76 -0.65 -23.04
C GLU A 56 15.94 -1.74 -22.31
N GLU A 57 16.48 -2.28 -21.20
CA GLU A 57 15.79 -3.29 -20.41
C GLU A 57 14.64 -2.67 -19.60
N TYR A 58 14.80 -1.42 -19.17
CA TYR A 58 13.74 -0.68 -18.48
C TYR A 58 12.59 -0.32 -19.42
N GLU A 59 12.85 0.07 -20.67
CA GLU A 59 11.79 0.35 -21.65
C GLU A 59 10.87 -0.86 -21.84
N LYS A 60 11.45 -2.04 -21.99
CA LYS A 60 10.70 -3.30 -22.08
C LYS A 60 9.89 -3.59 -20.82
N LYS A 61 10.49 -3.43 -19.63
CA LYS A 61 9.78 -3.64 -18.35
C LYS A 61 8.60 -2.68 -18.19
N ILE A 62 8.72 -1.44 -18.68
CA ILE A 62 7.64 -0.45 -18.67
C ILE A 62 6.53 -0.85 -19.63
N GLU A 63 6.87 -1.23 -20.87
CA GLU A 63 5.90 -1.69 -21.87
C GLU A 63 5.13 -2.93 -21.37
N ASP A 64 5.82 -3.87 -20.73
CA ASP A 64 5.21 -5.05 -20.11
C ASP A 64 4.17 -4.66 -19.05
N ILE A 65 4.49 -3.72 -18.15
CA ILE A 65 3.53 -3.23 -17.15
C ILE A 65 2.35 -2.50 -17.81
N GLN A 66 2.59 -1.66 -18.82
CA GLN A 66 1.52 -0.98 -19.55
C GLN A 66 0.58 -1.98 -20.24
N ASN A 67 1.14 -3.03 -20.84
CA ASN A 67 0.38 -4.11 -21.46
C ASN A 67 -0.45 -4.90 -20.44
N LEU A 68 0.10 -5.17 -19.25
CA LEU A 68 -0.64 -5.83 -18.18
C LEU A 68 -1.79 -4.95 -17.66
N VAL A 69 -1.55 -3.66 -17.43
CA VAL A 69 -2.59 -2.71 -17.01
C VAL A 69 -3.70 -2.61 -18.07
N SER A 70 -3.33 -2.47 -19.34
CA SER A 70 -4.27 -2.31 -20.45
C SER A 70 -4.97 -3.60 -20.87
N SER A 71 -4.48 -4.79 -20.50
CA SER A 71 -5.12 -6.07 -20.82
C SER A 71 -5.91 -6.67 -19.65
N ASN A 72 -5.60 -6.30 -18.41
CA ASN A 72 -6.25 -6.86 -17.23
C ASN A 72 -7.75 -6.50 -17.17
N LYS A 73 -8.60 -7.53 -17.06
CA LYS A 73 -10.06 -7.39 -17.08
C LYS A 73 -10.60 -6.55 -15.91
N GLN A 74 -10.07 -6.73 -14.71
CA GLN A 74 -10.55 -6.00 -13.52
C GLN A 74 -10.14 -4.53 -13.59
N VAL A 75 -8.90 -4.27 -14.02
CA VAL A 75 -8.42 -2.91 -14.27
C VAL A 75 -9.32 -2.20 -15.27
N LYS A 76 -9.64 -2.82 -16.43
CA LYS A 76 -10.56 -2.21 -17.41
C LYS A 76 -11.93 -1.85 -16.86
N ILE A 77 -12.47 -2.66 -15.95
CA ILE A 77 -13.79 -2.44 -15.37
C ILE A 77 -13.74 -1.28 -14.38
N ILE A 78 -12.77 -1.28 -13.45
CA ILE A 78 -12.69 -0.27 -12.38
C ILE A 78 -12.13 1.06 -12.89
N CYS A 79 -11.13 1.00 -13.78
CA CYS A 79 -10.47 2.17 -14.35
C CYS A 79 -11.13 2.67 -15.65
N ALA A 80 -12.32 2.18 -16.02
CA ALA A 80 -12.92 2.44 -17.34
C ALA A 80 -12.92 3.92 -17.77
N ASN A 81 -13.18 4.83 -16.83
CA ASN A 81 -13.23 6.28 -17.08
C ASN A 81 -11.87 6.97 -17.00
N TYR A 82 -10.83 6.27 -16.54
CA TYR A 82 -9.51 6.81 -16.26
C TYR A 82 -8.42 6.20 -17.15
N MET A 83 -8.69 5.11 -17.88
CA MET A 83 -7.69 4.37 -18.68
C MET A 83 -6.92 5.27 -19.65
N ASN A 84 -7.57 6.25 -20.26
CA ASN A 84 -6.94 7.18 -21.20
C ASN A 84 -6.12 8.28 -20.50
N ASP A 85 -6.37 8.50 -19.21
CA ASP A 85 -5.71 9.53 -18.41
C ASP A 85 -4.55 8.97 -17.56
N ILE A 86 -4.33 7.64 -17.59
CA ILE A 86 -3.20 7.02 -16.89
C ILE A 86 -1.89 7.48 -17.55
N LYS A 87 -1.02 8.10 -16.74
CA LYS A 87 0.29 8.58 -17.18
C LYS A 87 1.38 7.67 -16.63
N TYR A 88 2.33 7.33 -17.50
CA TYR A 88 3.51 6.54 -17.17
C TYR A 88 4.74 7.43 -17.27
N GLN A 89 5.47 7.60 -16.18
CA GLN A 89 6.67 8.42 -16.11
C GLN A 89 7.83 7.59 -15.58
N PHE A 90 8.91 7.49 -16.37
CA PHE A 90 10.11 6.79 -15.95
C PHE A 90 11.08 7.73 -15.24
N LEU A 91 11.48 7.35 -14.03
CA LEU A 91 12.37 8.10 -13.15
C LEU A 91 13.59 7.23 -12.82
N SER A 92 14.53 7.14 -13.76
CA SER A 92 15.83 6.42 -13.67
C SER A 92 15.74 4.89 -13.48
N ASN A 93 15.12 4.41 -12.41
CA ASN A 93 14.91 3.00 -12.10
C ASN A 93 13.50 2.75 -11.51
N LYS A 94 12.65 3.78 -11.58
CA LYS A 94 11.29 3.75 -11.06
C LYS A 94 10.31 4.07 -12.17
N LEU A 95 9.16 3.43 -12.14
CA LEU A 95 8.02 3.76 -12.98
C LEU A 95 6.93 4.38 -12.11
N GLN A 96 6.63 5.65 -12.33
CA GLN A 96 5.47 6.30 -11.74
C GLN A 96 4.27 6.10 -12.68
N ILE A 97 3.16 5.63 -12.11
CA ILE A 97 1.88 5.38 -12.75
C ILE A 97 0.87 6.28 -12.05
N ASP A 98 0.51 7.40 -12.68
CA ASP A 98 -0.50 8.31 -12.15
C ASP A 98 -1.85 7.96 -12.79
N THR A 99 -2.86 7.62 -11.99
CA THR A 99 -4.17 7.19 -12.50
C THR A 99 -5.26 8.23 -12.36
N GLY A 100 -5.05 9.31 -11.59
CA GLY A 100 -6.06 10.34 -11.32
C GLY A 100 -7.31 9.80 -10.61
N ASN A 101 -7.18 8.63 -9.97
CA ASN A 101 -8.21 8.02 -9.16
C ASN A 101 -7.64 6.95 -8.23
N ASN A 102 -7.86 7.11 -6.93
CA ASN A 102 -7.38 6.17 -5.90
C ASN A 102 -7.89 4.73 -6.07
N SER A 103 -9.16 4.54 -6.46
CA SER A 103 -9.71 3.19 -6.68
C SER A 103 -9.03 2.49 -7.86
N CYS A 104 -8.78 3.22 -8.94
CA CYS A 104 -8.04 2.69 -10.09
C CYS A 104 -6.59 2.33 -9.72
N ALA A 105 -5.86 3.21 -9.04
CA ALA A 105 -4.50 2.94 -8.58
C ALA A 105 -4.44 1.71 -7.67
N PHE A 106 -5.38 1.58 -6.73
CA PHE A 106 -5.46 0.40 -5.86
C PHE A 106 -5.73 -0.88 -6.64
N THR A 107 -6.60 -0.85 -7.65
CA THR A 107 -6.85 -2.01 -8.51
C THR A 107 -5.60 -2.40 -9.31
N ILE A 108 -4.86 -1.43 -9.85
CA ILE A 108 -3.59 -1.70 -10.55
C ILE A 108 -2.58 -2.34 -9.59
N ILE A 109 -2.48 -1.86 -8.34
CA ILE A 109 -1.62 -2.48 -7.33
C ILE A 109 -1.97 -3.96 -7.19
N LYS A 110 -3.23 -4.25 -6.93
CA LYS A 110 -3.67 -5.60 -6.57
C LYS A 110 -3.57 -6.57 -7.75
N GLU A 111 -3.98 -6.13 -8.94
CA GLU A 111 -4.18 -7.01 -10.08
C GLU A 111 -2.96 -7.09 -11.01
N VAL A 112 -2.04 -6.13 -10.93
CA VAL A 112 -0.84 -6.08 -11.78
C VAL A 112 0.43 -6.07 -10.94
N ILE A 113 0.60 -5.07 -10.07
CA ILE A 113 1.89 -4.85 -9.38
C ILE A 113 2.20 -5.95 -8.37
N GLN A 114 1.23 -6.35 -7.54
CA GLN A 114 1.42 -7.39 -6.53
C GLN A 114 1.81 -8.75 -7.14
N PRO A 115 1.17 -9.23 -8.22
CA PRO A 115 1.63 -10.41 -8.95
C PRO A 115 3.07 -10.27 -9.47
N GLN A 116 3.43 -9.13 -10.08
CA GLN A 116 4.79 -8.92 -10.60
C GLN A 116 5.84 -8.85 -9.47
N LEU A 117 5.46 -8.34 -8.30
CA LEU A 117 6.29 -8.36 -7.09
C LEU A 117 6.49 -9.80 -6.57
N ALA A 118 5.43 -10.61 -6.54
CA ALA A 118 5.49 -12.00 -6.12
C ALA A 118 6.34 -12.86 -7.06
N GLU A 119 6.35 -12.54 -8.36
CA GLU A 119 7.20 -13.16 -9.38
C GLU A 119 8.67 -12.68 -9.34
N GLY A 120 9.00 -11.69 -8.49
CA GLY A 120 10.36 -11.15 -8.37
C GLY A 120 10.80 -10.25 -9.52
N LYS A 121 9.87 -9.82 -10.37
CA LYS A 121 10.13 -8.90 -11.50
C LYS A 121 10.22 -7.43 -11.07
N LEU A 122 9.69 -7.13 -9.89
CA LEU A 122 9.74 -5.82 -9.25
C LEU A 122 10.45 -5.97 -7.91
N ARG A 123 11.21 -4.95 -7.49
CA ARG A 123 11.81 -4.89 -6.15
C ARG A 123 10.84 -4.41 -5.09
N THR A 124 10.09 -3.35 -5.39
CA THR A 124 9.13 -2.75 -4.45
C THR A 124 8.13 -1.82 -5.17
N TYR A 125 7.10 -1.39 -4.45
CA TYR A 125 6.18 -0.36 -4.91
C TYR A 125 5.80 0.56 -3.75
N GLU A 126 5.43 1.79 -4.08
CA GLU A 126 4.90 2.79 -3.17
C GLU A 126 3.55 3.27 -3.70
N TYR A 127 2.54 3.28 -2.83
CA TYR A 127 1.24 3.85 -3.16
C TYR A 127 1.20 5.31 -2.74
N THR A 128 1.01 6.21 -3.71
CA THR A 128 0.92 7.65 -3.45
C THR A 128 -0.55 8.05 -3.45
N GLY A 129 -1.23 7.89 -2.31
CA GLY A 129 -2.66 8.19 -2.16
C GLY A 129 -3.02 9.66 -2.43
N ASP A 130 -2.11 10.60 -2.17
CA ASP A 130 -2.31 12.02 -2.45
C ASP A 130 -2.20 12.37 -3.94
N ARG A 131 -1.48 11.54 -4.70
CA ARG A 131 -1.27 11.70 -6.15
C ARG A 131 -2.07 10.70 -6.97
N GLU A 132 -2.88 9.89 -6.29
CA GLU A 132 -3.71 8.85 -6.91
C GLU A 132 -2.88 7.98 -7.87
N GLY A 133 -1.75 7.49 -7.37
CA GLY A 133 -0.72 6.90 -8.20
C GLY A 133 0.09 5.83 -7.49
N VAL A 134 0.95 5.21 -8.27
CA VAL A 134 1.86 4.14 -7.85
C VAL A 134 3.26 4.43 -8.35
N ILE A 135 4.25 4.23 -7.51
CA ILE A 135 5.66 4.27 -7.91
C ILE A 135 6.21 2.87 -7.77
N VAL A 136 6.53 2.23 -8.89
CA VAL A 136 7.14 0.91 -8.97
C VAL A 136 8.65 1.05 -9.04
N THR A 137 9.39 0.21 -8.34
CA THR A 137 10.85 0.10 -8.47
C THR A 137 11.19 -1.27 -9.04
N PHE A 138 11.88 -1.27 -10.18
CA PHE A 138 12.38 -2.49 -10.83
C PHE A 138 13.60 -3.05 -10.10
#